data_AF-A0A958FRN4-F1
#
_entry.id   AF-A0A958FRN4-F1
#
_cell.length_a   1.000
_cell.length_b   1.000
_cell.length_c   1.000
_cell.angle_alpha   90.00
_cell.angle_beta   90.00
_cell.angle_gamma   90.00
#
_symmetry.space_group_name_H-M   'P 1'
#
loop_
_entity.id
_entity.type
_entity.pdbx_description
1 polymer ?
#
loop_
_entity_poly.entity_id
_entity_poly.type
_entity_poly.pdbx_seq_one_letter_code
_entity_poly.pdbx_strand_id
1 'polypeptide(L)'
;TGTSLNIQSLMGIVMLIGIVVNNAIVLVDYINLMRREQNLGVMEAVMQSGRLRLRPILMTTCTTVLGMLPLAFGTGAGGEIQAALARAVIGGLTVSTLITLVLIPAVYISANDLLDKVRAR
;
A
#
# COMPACT_ATOMS: atom_id res chain seq x y z
N THR A 1 -17.99 -13.56 -2.29
CA THR A 1 -18.68 -12.57 -1.44
C THR A 1 -20.10 -12.25 -1.86
N GLY A 2 -20.61 -12.64 -3.04
CA GLY A 2 -22.03 -12.39 -3.39
C GLY A 2 -22.44 -10.91 -3.39
N THR A 3 -21.47 -10.01 -3.28
CA THR A 3 -21.66 -8.57 -3.22
C THR A 3 -21.91 -8.04 -4.62
N SER A 4 -23.06 -7.42 -4.82
CA SER A 4 -23.35 -6.64 -5.99
C SER A 4 -22.32 -5.52 -6.14
N LEU A 5 -21.75 -5.38 -7.33
CA LEU A 5 -20.98 -4.19 -7.72
C LEU A 5 -21.93 -2.99 -7.70
N ASN A 6 -21.98 -2.33 -6.54
CA ASN A 6 -22.77 -1.14 -6.31
C ASN A 6 -21.85 0.08 -6.21
N ILE A 7 -22.45 1.28 -6.24
CA ILE A 7 -21.72 2.57 -6.13
C ILE A 7 -20.83 2.60 -4.88
N GLN A 8 -21.21 1.89 -3.83
CA GLN A 8 -20.49 1.84 -2.56
C GLN A 8 -19.20 1.01 -2.64
N SER A 9 -19.23 -0.09 -3.38
CA SER A 9 -18.04 -0.89 -3.70
C SER A 9 -17.05 -0.09 -4.55
N LEU A 10 -17.57 0.69 -5.52
CA LEU A 10 -16.78 1.62 -6.32
C LEU A 10 -16.12 2.71 -5.47
N MET A 11 -16.84 3.30 -4.52
CA MET A 11 -16.25 4.25 -3.57
C MET A 11 -15.15 3.61 -2.72
N GLY A 12 -15.31 2.34 -2.32
CA GLY A 12 -14.26 1.56 -1.66
C GLY A 12 -13.00 1.42 -2.51
N ILE A 13 -13.14 1.17 -3.81
CA ILE A 13 -12.00 1.10 -4.75
C ILE A 13 -11.30 2.45 -4.89
N VAL A 14 -12.05 3.56 -5.01
CA VAL A 14 -11.45 4.90 -5.11
C VAL A 14 -10.68 5.26 -3.83
N MET A 15 -11.23 4.95 -2.66
CA MET A 15 -10.56 5.14 -1.38
C MET A 15 -9.28 4.30 -1.29
N LEU A 16 -9.34 3.04 -1.74
CA LEU A 16 -8.17 2.16 -1.79
C LEU A 16 -7.04 2.74 -2.62
N ILE A 17 -7.33 3.27 -3.81
CA ILE A 17 -6.31 3.89 -4.67
C ILE A 17 -5.55 4.96 -3.89
N GLY A 18 -6.25 5.83 -3.16
CA GLY A 18 -5.61 6.87 -2.34
C GLY A 18 -4.69 6.30 -1.26
N ILE A 19 -5.14 5.29 -0.52
CA ILE A 19 -4.34 4.69 0.57
C ILE A 19 -3.10 3.98 0.00
N VAL A 20 -3.26 3.23 -1.09
CA VAL A 20 -2.18 2.48 -1.73
C VAL A 20 -1.12 3.41 -2.32
N VAL A 21 -1.56 4.45 -3.04
CA VAL A 21 -0.65 5.45 -3.63
C VAL A 21 0.09 6.21 -2.53
N ASN A 22 -0.57 6.57 -1.43
CA ASN A 22 0.10 7.21 -0.29
C ASN A 22 1.19 6.31 0.31
N ASN A 23 0.86 5.05 0.62
CA ASN A 23 1.84 4.09 1.14
C ASN A 23 3.04 3.91 0.20
N ALA A 24 2.80 3.91 -1.12
CA ALA A 24 3.83 3.79 -2.14
C ALA A 24 4.75 5.01 -2.23
N ILE A 25 4.17 6.22 -2.35
CA ILE A 25 4.92 7.48 -2.47
C ILE A 25 5.80 7.68 -1.24
N VAL A 26 5.24 7.45 -0.05
CA VAL A 26 5.92 7.60 1.24
C VAL A 26 7.13 6.66 1.37
N LEU A 27 7.08 5.46 0.79
CA LEU A 27 8.20 4.52 0.76
C LEU A 27 9.28 4.98 -0.23
N VAL A 28 8.91 5.36 -1.45
CA VAL A 28 9.85 5.82 -2.49
C VAL A 28 10.56 7.11 -2.07
N ASP A 29 9.82 8.03 -1.46
CA ASP A 29 10.39 9.29 -0.97
C ASP A 29 11.43 9.05 0.12
N TYR A 30 11.18 8.10 1.03
CA TYR A 30 12.18 7.72 2.04
C TYR A 30 13.43 7.08 1.43
N ILE A 31 13.28 6.24 0.41
CA ILE A 31 14.43 5.66 -0.30
C ILE A 31 15.27 6.79 -0.92
N ASN A 32 14.63 7.75 -1.60
CA ASN A 32 15.32 8.90 -2.19
C ASN A 32 15.96 9.80 -1.13
N LEU A 33 15.31 9.99 0.02
CA LEU A 33 15.84 10.75 1.15
C LEU A 33 17.10 10.09 1.72
N MET A 34 17.05 8.79 2.02
CA MET A 34 18.21 8.03 2.49
C MET A 34 19.36 8.06 1.49
N ARG A 35 19.03 7.98 0.19
CA ARG A 35 20.04 8.05 -0.87
C ARG A 35 20.71 9.42 -0.96
N ARG A 36 19.97 10.51 -0.76
CA ARG A 36 20.48 11.89 -0.83
C ARG A 36 21.20 12.33 0.44
N GLU A 37 20.64 12.06 1.61
CA GLU A 37 21.17 12.55 2.89
C GLU A 37 22.29 11.67 3.44
N GLN A 38 22.19 10.35 3.26
CA GLN A 38 23.14 9.39 3.84
C GLN A 38 24.14 8.84 2.81
N ASN A 39 24.05 9.27 1.54
CA ASN A 39 24.87 8.79 0.41
C ASN A 39 24.93 7.24 0.31
N LEU A 40 23.87 6.57 0.76
CA LEU A 40 23.81 5.11 0.80
C LEU A 40 23.69 4.53 -0.61
N GLY A 41 24.27 3.34 -0.79
CA GLY A 41 24.04 2.53 -1.97
C GLY A 41 22.55 2.19 -2.11
N VAL A 42 22.08 2.00 -3.35
CA VAL A 42 20.65 1.80 -3.65
C VAL A 42 20.07 0.61 -2.88
N MET A 43 20.84 -0.48 -2.78
CA MET A 43 20.42 -1.67 -2.02
C MET A 43 20.27 -1.37 -0.52
N GLU A 44 21.22 -0.66 0.09
CA GLU A 44 21.17 -0.31 1.52
C GLU A 44 20.04 0.66 1.82
N ALA A 45 19.86 1.68 0.98
CA ALA A 45 18.79 2.66 1.12
C ALA A 45 17.40 1.99 1.05
N VAL A 46 17.20 1.03 0.14
CA VAL A 46 15.96 0.27 0.01
C VAL A 46 15.72 -0.63 1.23
N MET A 47 16.74 -1.36 1.70
CA MET A 47 16.58 -2.21 2.89
C MET A 47 16.26 -1.42 4.16
N GLN A 48 16.96 -0.30 4.37
CA GLN A 48 16.78 0.53 5.57
C GLN A 48 15.43 1.25 5.55
N SER A 49 15.05 1.83 4.41
CA SER A 49 13.75 2.46 4.21
C SER A 49 12.61 1.46 4.34
N GLY A 50 12.77 0.26 3.78
CA GLY A 50 11.81 -0.84 3.91
C GLY A 50 11.58 -1.21 5.37
N ARG A 51 12.63 -1.40 6.16
CA ARG A 51 12.51 -1.71 7.60
C ARG A 51 11.84 -0.59 8.41
N LEU A 52 12.19 0.66 8.13
CA LEU A 52 11.62 1.82 8.83
C LEU A 52 10.14 2.03 8.52
N ARG A 53 9.71 1.75 7.29
CA ARG A 53 8.32 1.92 6.84
C ARG A 53 7.44 0.71 7.08
N LEU A 54 8.01 -0.49 7.22
CA LEU A 54 7.27 -1.73 7.47
C LEU A 54 6.34 -1.60 8.69
N ARG A 55 6.86 -1.08 9.81
CA ARG A 55 6.07 -0.94 11.05
C ARG A 55 4.90 0.07 10.88
N PRO A 56 5.11 1.30 10.39
CA PRO A 56 4.02 2.22 10.07
C PRO A 56 2.97 1.68 9.09
N ILE A 57 3.38 1.06 7.98
CA ILE A 57 2.46 0.55 6.95
C ILE A 57 1.58 -0.58 7.53
N LEU A 58 2.17 -1.46 8.34
CA LEU A 58 1.40 -2.50 9.03
C LEU A 58 0.46 -1.90 10.08
N MET A 59 0.88 -0.88 10.83
CA MET A 59 0.02 -0.21 11.81
C MET A 59 -1.22 0.43 11.15
N THR A 60 -1.05 1.16 10.05
CA THR A 60 -2.18 1.78 9.35
C THR A 60 -3.10 0.74 8.74
N THR A 61 -2.54 -0.28 8.08
CA THR A 61 -3.31 -1.40 7.50
C THR A 61 -4.13 -2.12 8.57
N CYS A 62 -3.50 -2.49 9.70
CA CYS A 62 -4.18 -3.16 10.80
C CYS A 62 -5.28 -2.28 11.40
N THR A 63 -5.02 -0.98 11.60
CA THR A 63 -6.02 -0.05 12.15
C THR A 63 -7.24 0.05 11.24
N THR A 64 -7.04 0.18 9.92
CA THR A 64 -8.16 0.23 8.97
C THR A 64 -8.91 -1.09 8.89
N VAL A 65 -8.19 -2.22 8.86
CA VAL A 65 -8.84 -3.55 8.81
C VAL A 65 -9.65 -3.81 10.07
N LEU A 66 -9.09 -3.54 11.26
CA LEU A 66 -9.79 -3.72 12.54
C LEU A 66 -10.96 -2.75 12.69
N GLY A 67 -10.81 -1.50 12.25
CA GLY A 67 -11.89 -0.51 12.29
C GLY A 67 -13.04 -0.81 11.33
N MET A 68 -12.75 -1.44 10.19
CA MET A 68 -13.77 -1.84 9.20
C MET A 68 -14.32 -3.25 9.43
N LEU A 69 -13.69 -4.06 10.28
CA LEU A 69 -14.12 -5.41 10.64
C LEU A 69 -15.60 -5.47 11.10
N PRO A 70 -16.09 -4.63 12.03
CA PRO A 70 -17.50 -4.65 12.43
C PRO A 70 -18.44 -4.26 11.28
N LEU A 71 -18.03 -3.30 10.44
CA LEU A 71 -18.81 -2.87 9.28
C LEU A 71 -18.92 -3.97 8.21
N ALA A 72 -17.89 -4.81 8.10
CA ALA A 72 -17.87 -5.93 7.15
C ALA A 72 -18.90 -7.02 7.48
N PHE A 73 -19.32 -7.16 8.75
CA PHE A 73 -20.37 -8.10 9.16
C PHE A 73 -21.78 -7.62 8.78
N GLY A 74 -21.97 -6.33 8.48
CA GLY A 74 -23.21 -5.82 7.89
C GLY A 74 -24.46 -5.95 8.76
N THR A 75 -24.32 -6.03 10.09
CA THR A 75 -25.46 -6.13 11.01
C THR A 75 -26.10 -4.75 11.23
N GLY A 76 -27.31 -4.54 10.70
CA GLY A 76 -28.10 -3.31 10.92
C GLY A 76 -28.76 -2.76 9.65
N ALA A 77 -29.60 -1.73 9.80
CA ALA A 77 -30.23 -1.04 8.67
C ALA A 77 -29.15 -0.35 7.80
N GLY A 78 -29.11 -0.67 6.50
CA GLY A 78 -28.05 -0.23 5.60
C GLY A 78 -26.73 -1.00 5.75
N GLY A 79 -26.71 -2.09 6.51
CA GLY A 79 -25.51 -2.91 6.74
C GLY A 79 -24.95 -3.55 5.47
N GLU A 80 -25.78 -3.91 4.50
CA GLU A 80 -25.32 -4.46 3.21
C GLU A 80 -24.48 -3.45 2.41
N ILE A 81 -24.86 -2.16 2.49
CA ILE A 81 -24.16 -1.05 1.82
C ILE A 81 -22.77 -0.85 2.45
N GLN A 82 -22.70 -0.77 3.77
CA GLN A 82 -21.45 -0.57 4.49
C GLN A 82 -20.55 -1.81 4.41
N ALA A 83 -21.12 -3.01 4.43
CA ALA A 83 -20.38 -4.26 4.29
C ALA A 83 -19.76 -4.41 2.90
N ALA A 84 -20.38 -3.89 1.83
CA ALA A 84 -19.79 -3.92 0.50
C ALA A 84 -18.53 -3.04 0.43
N LEU A 85 -18.59 -1.82 0.97
CA LEU A 85 -17.44 -0.91 1.06
C LEU A 85 -16.33 -1.48 1.95
N ALA A 86 -16.67 -1.95 3.15
CA ALA A 86 -15.70 -2.49 4.10
C ALA A 86 -14.98 -3.72 3.54
N ARG A 87 -15.70 -4.64 2.89
CA ARG A 87 -15.10 -5.83 2.26
C ARG A 87 -14.16 -5.47 1.10
N ALA A 88 -14.54 -4.49 0.28
CA ALA A 88 -13.67 -4.01 -0.80
C ALA A 88 -12.36 -3.46 -0.23
N VAL A 89 -12.44 -2.56 0.76
CA VAL A 89 -11.26 -1.91 1.37
C VAL A 89 -10.39 -2.91 2.13
N ILE A 90 -10.96 -3.82 2.93
CA ILE A 90 -10.17 -4.84 3.66
C ILE A 90 -9.42 -5.75 2.69
N GLY A 91 -10.10 -6.24 1.65
CA GLY A 91 -9.48 -7.11 0.64
C GLY A 91 -8.37 -6.37 -0.12
N GLY A 92 -8.65 -5.16 -0.59
CA GLY A 92 -7.69 -4.34 -1.33
C GLY A 92 -6.48 -3.93 -0.49
N LEU A 93 -6.66 -3.57 0.78
CA LEU A 93 -5.55 -3.21 1.66
C LEU A 93 -4.67 -4.41 1.98
N THR A 94 -5.26 -5.57 2.26
CA THR A 94 -4.49 -6.78 2.57
C THR A 94 -3.58 -7.17 1.40
N VAL A 95 -4.12 -7.17 0.18
CA VAL A 95 -3.35 -7.49 -1.04
C VAL A 95 -2.36 -6.38 -1.37
N SER A 96 -2.77 -5.11 -1.30
CA SER A 96 -1.89 -4.00 -1.65
C SER A 96 -0.73 -3.83 -0.68
N THR A 97 -0.91 -4.05 0.62
CA THR A 97 0.21 -3.97 1.58
C THR A 97 1.27 -5.03 1.28
N LEU A 98 0.87 -6.24 0.88
CA LEU A 98 1.81 -7.27 0.41
C LEU A 98 2.52 -6.84 -0.88
N ILE A 99 1.76 -6.30 -1.85
CA ILE A 99 2.34 -5.82 -3.12
C ILE A 99 3.29 -4.65 -2.87
N THR A 100 2.89 -3.63 -2.11
CA THR A 100 3.69 -2.43 -1.83
C THR A 100 5.01 -2.76 -1.14
N LEU A 101 5.02 -3.72 -0.20
CA LEU A 101 6.24 -4.10 0.52
C LEU A 101 7.21 -4.95 -0.31
N VAL A 102 6.75 -5.67 -1.34
CA VAL A 102 7.60 -6.56 -2.16
C VAL A 102 7.91 -5.94 -3.52
N LEU A 103 6.88 -5.44 -4.20
CA LEU A 103 6.95 -4.95 -5.57
C LEU A 103 7.66 -3.59 -5.66
N ILE A 104 7.44 -2.67 -4.72
CA ILE A 104 8.11 -1.35 -4.78
C ILE A 104 9.63 -1.46 -4.60
N PRO A 105 10.15 -2.20 -3.60
CA PRO A 105 11.59 -2.44 -3.50
C PRO A 105 12.17 -3.10 -4.76
N ALA A 106 11.50 -4.12 -5.30
CA ALA A 106 11.96 -4.83 -6.49
C ALA A 106 11.98 -3.95 -7.74
N VAL A 107 10.94 -3.13 -7.93
CA VAL A 107 10.86 -2.17 -9.05
C VAL A 107 11.91 -1.07 -8.90
N TYR A 108 12.15 -0.55 -7.69
CA TYR A 108 13.16 0.47 -7.47
C TYR A 108 14.58 -0.05 -7.78
N ILE A 109 14.91 -1.26 -7.34
CA ILE A 109 16.20 -1.91 -7.65
C ILE A 109 16.32 -2.13 -9.17
N SER A 110 15.29 -2.67 -9.82
CA SER A 110 15.30 -2.92 -11.26
C SER A 110 15.43 -1.64 -12.09
N ALA A 111 14.75 -0.57 -11.66
CA ALA A 111 14.84 0.73 -12.30
C ALA A 111 16.23 1.35 -12.14
N ASN A 112 16.87 1.19 -10.97
CA ASN A 112 18.23 1.66 -10.77
C ASN A 112 19.24 0.86 -11.58
N ASP A 113 19.14 -0.48 -11.63
CA ASP A 113 19.99 -1.33 -12.47
C ASP A 113 19.90 -0.95 -13.96
N LEU A 114 18.69 -0.58 -14.41
CA LEU A 114 18.48 -0.09 -15.78
C LEU A 114 19.13 1.29 -16.00
N LEU A 115 19.02 2.20 -15.04
CA LEU A 115 19.66 3.52 -15.10
C LEU A 115 21.18 3.41 -15.09
N ASP A 116 21.75 2.51 -14.28
CA ASP A 116 23.20 2.28 -14.24
C ASP A 116 23.70 1.67 -15.55
N LYS A 117 22.94 0.75 -16.18
CA LYS A 117 23.23 0.24 -17.54
C LYS A 117 23.13 1.30 -18.63
N VAL A 118 22.19 2.24 -18.52
CA VAL A 118 22.02 3.33 -19.49
C VAL A 118 23.11 4.39 -19.32
N ARG A 119 23.57 4.64 -18.09
CA ARG A 119 24.65 5.61 -17.79
C ARG A 119 26.05 5.05 -18.06
N ALA A 120 26.21 3.73 -18.07
CA ALA A 120 27.43 3.04 -18.48
C ALA A 120 27.58 2.90 -20.02
N ARG A 121 26.59 3.38 -20.79
CA ARG A 121 26.68 3.60 -22.24
C ARG A 121 26.91 5.07 -22.54
#